data_AF-A0A6A8ARU0-F1
#
_entry.id   AF-A0A6A8ARU0-F1
#
_cell.length_a   1.000
_cell.length_b   1.000
_cell.length_c   1.000
_cell.angle_alpha   90.00
_cell.angle_beta   90.00
_cell.angle_gamma   90.00
#
_symmetry.space_group_name_H-M   'P 1'
#
loop_
_entity.id
_entity.type
_entity.pdbx_description
1 polymer ?
#
loop_
_entity_poly.entity_id
_entity_poly.type
_entity_poly.pdbx_seq_one_letter_code
_entity_poly.pdbx_strand_id
1 'polypeptide(L)'
;EAIEPLVEWPSDLREAIGDISYLVYGGHEYTGEEIVPQREEELQEIAEELRKKKVEAVAICSIFSPVNADHENRVSQIVEAELGPEVPITLSYEIGSIGLLERENSAVLNAAVVKVAGRAIEAFEWAMRDAGIIGASLYLSQNDGTLMSAEYARKYPIFTVASGPTNSIRGAAFLTGMSDGIVVDIGGTTTLVGVLVKGFPRESSIAVEIGGVRTNFRMPDLIATGCGGGTVVKSHNGEVELGPQSVGYLLTEKGLAWGGDTVTTTDIALAAGYAKIEDPRCDASRLGDLDEVFVATAVDKIIMNLEESIDKIKTDPSPMPLVLVGGGGLLIPQSRYGDIKGVSDIRRPSSYQYANAIGAAIAQVSGQIDKIYSLDATSRERVIETAKKSAIERAITAGANPSTVDVVEIEEIALPYLPGNAVRVRVKAVGDLIL
;
A
#
# COMPACT_ATOMS: atom_id res chain seq x y z
N GLU A 1 27.45 -0.53 21.34
CA GLU A 1 27.42 0.56 20.34
C GLU A 1 25.99 0.70 19.86
N ALA A 2 25.52 1.94 19.67
CA ALA A 2 24.21 2.18 19.08
C ALA A 2 24.26 1.87 17.58
N ILE A 3 23.14 1.46 17.00
CA ILE A 3 23.03 1.31 15.55
C ILE A 3 22.79 2.72 14.99
N GLU A 4 23.65 3.16 14.07
CA GLU A 4 23.51 4.46 13.42
C GLU A 4 22.22 4.50 12.56
N PRO A 5 21.53 5.66 12.51
CA PRO A 5 20.36 5.80 11.66
C PRO A 5 20.67 5.51 10.19
N LEU A 6 19.70 4.97 9.48
CA LEU A 6 19.76 4.66 8.05
C LEU A 6 20.80 3.58 7.67
N VAL A 7 21.29 2.76 8.61
CA VAL A 7 22.40 1.80 8.38
C VAL A 7 22.21 0.82 7.22
N GLU A 8 20.97 0.50 6.84
CA GLU A 8 20.64 -0.41 5.72
C GLU A 8 20.22 0.33 4.43
N TRP A 9 20.22 1.67 4.42
CA TRP A 9 19.71 2.43 3.27
C TRP A 9 20.65 2.38 2.06
N PRO A 10 20.11 2.30 0.83
CA PRO A 10 20.86 2.52 -0.41
C PRO A 10 21.60 3.86 -0.42
N SER A 11 22.79 3.89 -1.03
CA SER A 11 23.70 5.04 -0.98
C SER A 11 23.12 6.29 -1.65
N ASP A 12 22.40 6.11 -2.75
CA ASP A 12 21.72 7.19 -3.49
C ASP A 12 20.63 7.85 -2.66
N LEU A 13 19.84 7.06 -1.92
CA LEU A 13 18.81 7.59 -1.02
C LEU A 13 19.41 8.30 0.19
N ARG A 14 20.51 7.78 0.77
CA ARG A 14 21.22 8.49 1.84
C ARG A 14 21.79 9.82 1.36
N GLU A 15 22.38 9.84 0.17
CA GLU A 15 22.91 11.07 -0.41
C GLU A 15 21.78 12.10 -0.65
N ALA A 16 20.61 11.65 -1.09
CA ALA A 16 19.46 12.52 -1.32
C ALA A 16 18.86 13.11 -0.03
N ILE A 17 18.84 12.36 1.07
CA ILE A 17 18.35 12.84 2.38
C ILE A 17 19.39 13.69 3.09
N GLY A 18 20.67 13.42 2.84
CA GLY A 18 21.80 14.04 3.51
C GLY A 18 22.18 13.31 4.81
N ASP A 19 23.32 13.70 5.36
CA ASP A 19 23.90 13.10 6.56
C ASP A 19 23.60 13.96 7.80
N ILE A 20 22.31 14.06 8.14
CA ILE A 20 21.82 14.79 9.32
C ILE A 20 21.06 13.81 10.21
N SER A 21 21.80 13.18 11.12
CA SER A 21 21.27 12.25 12.10
C SER A 21 21.86 12.56 13.48
N TYR A 22 21.08 12.26 14.52
CA TYR A 22 21.47 12.48 15.91
C TYR A 22 20.97 11.32 16.76
N LEU A 23 21.84 10.83 17.64
CA LEU A 23 21.46 9.90 18.70
C LEU A 23 21.33 10.68 20.00
N VAL A 24 20.19 10.53 20.67
CA VAL A 24 19.85 11.28 21.88
C VAL A 24 19.75 10.34 23.08
N TYR A 25 20.03 10.87 24.28
CA TYR A 25 19.77 10.11 25.50
C TYR A 25 18.27 9.83 25.65
N GLY A 26 17.94 8.61 26.05
CA GLY A 26 16.56 8.18 26.23
C GLY A 26 16.42 6.67 26.08
N GLY A 27 15.18 6.22 26.08
CA GLY A 27 14.79 4.84 25.85
C GLY A 27 13.84 4.31 26.91
N HIS A 28 12.92 3.47 26.46
CA HIS A 28 12.02 2.69 27.31
C HIS A 28 12.38 1.21 27.19
N GLU A 29 12.01 0.42 28.20
CA GLU A 29 11.97 -1.03 28.13
C GLU A 29 10.76 -1.49 27.29
N TYR A 30 10.71 -2.78 26.96
CA TYR A 30 9.56 -3.38 26.26
C TYR A 30 8.26 -3.27 27.06
N THR A 31 8.36 -3.05 28.37
CA THR A 31 7.24 -2.78 29.29
C THR A 31 6.75 -1.33 29.24
N GLY A 32 7.50 -0.43 28.60
CA GLY A 32 7.26 1.01 28.59
C GLY A 32 7.89 1.76 29.77
N GLU A 33 8.59 1.07 30.68
CA GLU A 33 9.35 1.71 31.77
C GLU A 33 10.56 2.46 31.23
N GLU A 34 10.84 3.66 31.75
CA GLU A 34 11.96 4.48 31.30
C GLU A 34 13.31 3.87 31.73
N ILE A 35 14.24 3.71 30.78
CA ILE A 35 15.60 3.19 31.04
C ILE A 35 16.50 4.33 31.52
N VAL A 36 16.53 5.43 30.77
CA VAL A 36 17.32 6.64 31.05
C VAL A 36 16.49 7.85 30.60
N PRO A 37 16.43 8.94 31.39
CA PRO A 37 15.72 10.15 31.01
C PRO A 37 16.41 10.89 29.87
N GLN A 38 15.60 11.58 29.05
CA GLN A 38 16.10 12.49 28.02
C GLN A 38 16.80 13.71 28.63
N ARG A 39 17.78 14.26 27.93
CA ARG A 39 18.51 15.47 28.34
C ARG A 39 18.00 16.67 27.59
N GLU A 40 17.25 17.55 28.27
CA GLU A 40 16.62 18.70 27.58
C GLU A 40 17.62 19.64 26.92
N GLU A 41 18.78 19.89 27.56
CA GLU A 41 19.84 20.74 27.00
C GLU A 41 20.35 20.18 25.66
N GLU A 42 20.59 18.86 25.58
CA GLU A 42 21.00 18.17 24.35
C GLU A 42 19.93 18.30 23.25
N LEU A 43 18.65 18.12 23.60
CA LEU A 43 17.55 18.25 22.65
C LEU A 43 17.41 19.69 22.11
N GLN A 44 17.63 20.70 22.96
CA GLN A 44 17.63 22.11 22.55
C GLN A 44 18.80 22.43 21.61
N GLU A 45 20.01 21.95 21.93
CA GLU A 45 21.18 22.11 21.06
C GLU A 45 20.94 21.50 19.68
N ILE A 46 20.42 20.27 19.63
CA ILE A 46 20.07 19.59 18.38
C ILE A 46 19.01 20.36 17.61
N ALA A 47 17.95 20.83 18.27
CA ALA A 47 16.89 21.60 17.61
C ALA A 47 17.44 22.90 16.98
N GLU A 48 18.35 23.61 17.67
CA GLU A 48 19.03 24.77 17.11
C GLU A 48 19.89 24.42 15.89
N GLU A 49 20.61 23.29 15.93
CA GLU A 49 21.40 22.81 14.81
C GLU A 49 20.53 22.47 13.59
N LEU A 50 19.41 21.78 13.81
CA LEU A 50 18.42 21.48 12.76
C LEU A 50 17.91 22.78 12.12
N ARG A 51 17.64 23.82 12.92
CA ARG A 51 17.24 25.15 12.42
C ARG A 51 18.35 25.79 11.57
N LYS A 52 19.60 25.76 12.05
CA LYS A 52 20.77 26.31 11.34
C LYS A 52 21.01 25.58 10.01
N LYS A 53 20.77 24.26 9.98
CA LYS A 53 20.85 23.41 8.78
C LYS A 53 19.64 23.58 7.84
N LYS A 54 18.58 24.28 8.26
CA LYS A 54 17.35 24.55 7.49
C LYS A 54 16.70 23.26 6.98
N VAL A 55 16.58 22.27 7.87
CA VAL A 55 15.94 21.00 7.53
C VAL A 55 14.50 21.22 7.07
N GLU A 56 14.06 20.39 6.14
CA GLU A 56 12.73 20.50 5.56
C GLU A 56 11.69 19.67 6.29
N ALA A 57 12.10 18.61 6.97
CA ALA A 57 11.25 17.73 7.77
C ALA A 57 12.13 17.02 8.82
N VAL A 58 11.51 16.50 9.88
CA VAL A 58 12.21 15.73 10.92
C VAL A 58 11.49 14.41 11.15
N ALA A 59 12.24 13.32 11.26
CA ALA A 59 11.74 12.03 11.73
C ALA A 59 12.29 11.75 13.13
N ILE A 60 11.43 11.34 14.04
CA ILE A 60 11.79 11.00 15.42
C ILE A 60 11.45 9.53 15.65
N CYS A 61 12.43 8.75 16.09
CA CYS A 61 12.27 7.34 16.43
C CYS A 61 12.88 7.07 17.81
N SER A 62 12.11 6.50 18.73
CA SER A 62 12.63 5.99 20.00
C SER A 62 12.36 4.49 20.15
N ILE A 63 13.21 3.79 20.90
CA ILE A 63 13.00 2.38 21.21
C ILE A 63 11.70 2.19 22.00
N PHE A 64 10.93 1.17 21.63
CA PHE A 64 9.60 0.85 22.18
C PHE A 64 8.58 2.00 22.20
N SER A 65 8.69 2.98 21.29
CA SER A 65 7.72 4.07 21.16
C SER A 65 6.26 3.64 20.90
N PRO A 66 5.96 2.50 20.23
CA PRO A 66 4.58 2.00 20.14
C PRO A 66 3.97 1.60 21.49
N VAL A 67 4.81 1.28 22.48
CA VAL A 67 4.40 0.96 23.85
C VAL A 67 4.25 2.24 24.66
N ASN A 68 5.32 3.06 24.70
CA ASN A 68 5.35 4.36 25.36
C ASN A 68 5.97 5.44 24.43
N ALA A 69 5.13 6.37 23.99
CA ALA A 69 5.48 7.41 23.02
C ALA A 69 6.03 8.71 23.67
N ASP A 70 6.16 8.76 25.00
CA ASP A 70 6.46 10.02 25.72
C ASP A 70 7.76 10.67 25.27
N HIS A 71 8.80 9.88 24.98
CA HIS A 71 10.08 10.37 24.48
C HIS A 71 9.97 10.98 23.08
N GLU A 72 9.22 10.36 22.16
CA GLU A 72 9.01 10.93 20.82
C GLU A 72 8.18 12.22 20.89
N ASN A 73 7.12 12.22 21.71
CA ASN A 73 6.28 13.39 21.92
C ASN A 73 7.05 14.55 22.53
N ARG A 74 7.93 14.29 23.50
CA ARG A 74 8.75 15.33 24.15
C ARG A 74 9.74 15.97 23.18
N VAL A 75 10.44 15.15 22.38
CA VAL A 75 11.36 15.65 21.35
C VAL A 75 10.60 16.47 20.32
N SER A 76 9.42 16.00 19.88
CA SER A 76 8.58 16.74 18.93
C SER A 76 8.22 18.13 19.42
N GLN A 77 7.82 18.28 20.69
CA GLN A 77 7.49 19.58 21.27
C GLN A 77 8.67 20.55 21.25
N ILE A 78 9.87 20.07 21.57
CA ILE A 78 11.10 20.89 21.61
C ILE A 78 11.50 21.30 20.19
N VAL A 79 11.51 20.34 19.26
CA VAL A 79 11.85 20.58 17.86
C VAL A 79 10.84 21.51 17.19
N GLU A 80 9.54 21.32 17.41
CA GLU A 80 8.48 22.19 16.86
C GLU A 80 8.60 23.62 17.38
N ALA A 81 8.91 23.80 18.67
CA ALA A 81 9.10 25.12 19.26
C ALA A 81 10.27 25.90 18.62
N GLU A 82 11.31 25.21 18.18
CA GLU A 82 12.52 25.81 17.60
C GLU A 82 12.45 25.98 16.07
N LEU A 83 11.85 25.01 15.37
CA LEU A 83 11.76 24.99 13.90
C LEU A 83 10.53 25.69 13.34
N GLY A 84 9.46 25.82 14.14
CA GLY A 84 8.18 26.36 13.71
C GLY A 84 7.24 25.31 13.09
N PRO A 85 5.94 25.62 13.00
CA PRO A 85 4.90 24.69 12.55
C PRO A 85 4.98 24.33 11.06
N GLU A 86 5.77 25.07 10.27
CA GLU A 86 5.98 24.79 8.84
C GLU A 86 6.91 23.61 8.57
N VAL A 87 7.69 23.17 9.57
CA VAL A 87 8.57 22.01 9.45
C VAL A 87 7.85 20.78 9.99
N PRO A 88 7.38 19.87 9.11
CA PRO A 88 6.67 18.67 9.52
C PRO A 88 7.55 17.73 10.32
N ILE A 89 6.98 17.21 11.41
CA ILE A 89 7.62 16.22 12.29
C ILE A 89 6.87 14.90 12.16
N THR A 90 7.61 13.85 11.84
CA THR A 90 7.11 12.48 11.76
C THR A 90 7.48 11.73 13.03
N LEU A 91 6.46 11.19 13.71
CA LEU A 91 6.60 10.32 14.87
C LEU A 91 6.52 8.86 14.43
N SER A 92 7.52 8.07 14.78
CA SER A 92 7.64 6.70 14.31
C SER A 92 6.58 5.77 14.90
N TYR A 93 6.11 6.03 16.13
CA TYR A 93 5.08 5.22 16.79
C TYR A 93 3.71 5.27 16.11
N GLU A 94 3.45 6.30 15.29
CA GLU A 94 2.23 6.41 14.50
C GLU A 94 2.28 5.63 13.19
N ILE A 95 3.48 5.25 12.72
CA ILE A 95 3.68 4.59 11.44
C ILE A 95 3.92 3.10 11.59
N GLY A 96 5.01 2.76 12.29
CA GLY A 96 5.59 1.42 12.27
C GLY A 96 5.27 0.62 13.53
N SER A 97 5.46 -0.69 13.42
CA SER A 97 5.32 -1.59 14.56
C SER A 97 6.61 -1.67 15.39
N ILE A 98 6.74 -2.69 16.24
CA ILE A 98 7.74 -2.74 17.32
C ILE A 98 9.19 -2.82 16.82
N GLY A 99 9.43 -3.32 15.60
CA GLY A 99 10.77 -3.38 15.00
C GLY A 99 11.39 -1.99 14.83
N LEU A 100 12.56 -1.77 15.41
CA LEU A 100 13.22 -0.45 15.45
C LEU A 100 13.69 0.01 14.07
N LEU A 101 14.47 -0.84 13.37
CA LEU A 101 15.08 -0.48 12.08
C LEU A 101 14.02 -0.19 11.03
N GLU A 102 13.07 -1.10 10.86
CA GLU A 102 12.03 -0.92 9.84
C GLU A 102 11.07 0.22 10.19
N ARG A 103 10.85 0.51 11.49
CA ARG A 103 10.03 1.66 11.93
C ARG A 103 10.76 2.98 11.69
N GLU A 104 12.05 3.06 12.02
CA GLU A 104 12.91 4.20 11.70
C GLU A 104 12.88 4.48 10.18
N ASN A 105 13.12 3.44 9.38
CA ASN A 105 13.08 3.53 7.93
C ASN A 105 11.74 4.11 7.42
N SER A 106 10.63 3.63 7.97
CA SER A 106 9.28 4.09 7.60
C SER A 106 9.04 5.55 7.99
N ALA A 107 9.51 5.97 9.17
CA ALA A 107 9.41 7.35 9.63
C ALA A 107 10.22 8.31 8.76
N VAL A 108 11.44 7.92 8.39
CA VAL A 108 12.31 8.73 7.53
C VAL A 108 11.75 8.82 6.11
N LEU A 109 11.27 7.71 5.53
CA LEU A 109 10.62 7.72 4.22
C LEU A 109 9.38 8.64 4.21
N ASN A 110 8.57 8.60 5.26
CA ASN A 110 7.41 9.48 5.40
C ASN A 110 7.83 10.96 5.46
N ALA A 111 8.81 11.30 6.30
CA ALA A 111 9.34 12.65 6.42
C ALA A 111 9.92 13.18 5.10
N ALA A 112 10.54 12.31 4.30
CA ALA A 112 11.09 12.68 3.00
C ALA A 112 10.01 13.07 1.95
N VAL A 113 8.79 12.53 2.06
CA VAL A 113 7.72 12.76 1.05
C VAL A 113 6.58 13.67 1.53
N VAL A 114 6.56 14.02 2.82
CA VAL A 114 5.47 14.79 3.46
C VAL A 114 5.15 16.11 2.76
N LYS A 115 6.17 16.89 2.35
CA LYS A 115 5.97 18.16 1.62
C LYS A 115 5.42 17.95 0.21
N VAL A 116 5.84 16.89 -0.46
CA VAL A 116 5.34 16.55 -1.80
C VAL A 116 3.86 16.17 -1.71
N ALA A 117 3.52 15.33 -0.72
CA ALA A 117 2.13 14.94 -0.47
C ALA A 117 1.25 16.13 -0.06
N GLY A 118 1.75 17.03 0.78
CA GLY A 118 1.04 18.26 1.15
C GLY A 118 0.60 19.08 -0.05
N ARG A 119 1.52 19.31 -1.02
CA ARG A 119 1.22 20.00 -2.28
C ARG A 119 0.18 19.27 -3.12
N ALA A 120 0.23 17.94 -3.18
CA ALA A 120 -0.75 17.14 -3.92
C ALA A 120 -2.15 17.26 -3.29
N ILE A 121 -2.24 17.20 -1.96
CA ILE A 121 -3.51 17.34 -1.22
C ILE A 121 -4.08 18.76 -1.40
N GLU A 122 -3.25 19.79 -1.32
CA GLU A 122 -3.66 21.18 -1.60
C GLU A 122 -4.20 21.34 -3.02
N ALA A 123 -3.57 20.69 -4.00
CA ALA A 123 -4.04 20.70 -5.38
C ALA A 123 -5.41 20.01 -5.52
N PHE A 124 -5.66 18.90 -4.82
CA PHE A 124 -6.97 18.26 -4.78
C PHE A 124 -8.04 19.16 -4.17
N GLU A 125 -7.76 19.78 -3.02
CA GLU A 125 -8.69 20.71 -2.37
C GLU A 125 -8.97 21.94 -3.24
N TRP A 126 -7.95 22.46 -3.93
CA TRP A 126 -8.12 23.54 -4.90
C TRP A 126 -9.00 23.10 -6.07
N ALA A 127 -8.75 21.94 -6.67
CA ALA A 127 -9.55 21.41 -7.77
C ALA A 127 -11.02 21.16 -7.37
N MET A 128 -11.27 20.68 -6.14
CA MET A 128 -12.64 20.55 -5.61
C MET A 128 -13.34 21.91 -5.53
N ARG A 129 -12.65 22.94 -5.00
CA ARG A 129 -13.20 24.31 -4.93
C ARG A 129 -13.46 24.90 -6.32
N ASP A 130 -12.53 24.74 -7.24
CA ASP A 130 -12.65 25.24 -8.62
C ASP A 130 -13.82 24.56 -9.37
N ALA A 131 -14.04 23.27 -9.12
CA ALA A 131 -15.18 22.51 -9.62
C ALA A 131 -16.52 22.84 -8.91
N GLY A 132 -16.52 23.74 -7.92
CA GLY A 132 -17.72 24.14 -7.18
C GLY A 132 -18.21 23.10 -6.15
N ILE A 133 -17.36 22.15 -5.75
CA ILE A 133 -17.67 21.17 -4.70
C ILE A 133 -17.44 21.83 -3.34
N ILE A 134 -18.53 22.12 -2.63
CA ILE A 134 -18.54 22.80 -1.33
C ILE A 134 -19.11 21.86 -0.27
N GLY A 135 -18.51 21.82 0.92
CA GLY A 135 -19.02 21.04 2.06
C GLY A 135 -18.72 19.55 2.03
N ALA A 136 -17.90 19.07 1.09
CA ALA A 136 -17.42 17.69 1.04
C ALA A 136 -16.04 17.58 1.69
N SER A 137 -15.88 16.58 2.56
CA SER A 137 -14.58 16.24 3.16
C SER A 137 -13.74 15.41 2.18
N LEU A 138 -12.44 15.71 2.09
CA LEU A 138 -11.49 14.94 1.28
C LEU A 138 -10.90 13.78 2.09
N TYR A 139 -11.07 12.57 1.56
CA TYR A 139 -10.45 11.34 2.06
C TYR A 139 -9.55 10.74 0.99
N LEU A 140 -8.48 10.09 1.43
CA LEU A 140 -7.54 9.35 0.58
C LEU A 140 -7.56 7.87 0.99
N SER A 141 -7.42 7.00 -0.01
CA SER A 141 -7.27 5.56 0.23
C SER A 141 -5.91 5.25 0.88
N GLN A 142 -5.96 4.34 1.85
CA GLN A 142 -4.81 3.74 2.49
C GLN A 142 -4.41 2.44 1.77
N ASN A 143 -3.20 2.00 2.07
CA ASN A 143 -2.58 0.78 1.59
C ASN A 143 -3.13 -0.51 2.22
N ASP A 144 -4.17 -0.42 3.04
CA ASP A 144 -4.84 -1.55 3.67
C ASP A 144 -6.31 -1.70 3.24
N GLY A 145 -6.73 -0.91 2.24
CA GLY A 145 -8.10 -0.90 1.70
C GLY A 145 -9.09 -0.05 2.50
N THR A 146 -8.61 0.82 3.40
CA THR A 146 -9.43 1.75 4.19
C THR A 146 -9.16 3.21 3.78
N LEU A 147 -9.86 4.17 4.38
CA LEU A 147 -9.72 5.61 4.11
C LEU A 147 -9.01 6.32 5.26
N MET A 148 -8.30 7.38 4.94
CA MET A 148 -7.77 8.37 5.88
C MET A 148 -8.19 9.78 5.48
N SER A 149 -8.35 10.68 6.45
CA SER A 149 -8.63 12.08 6.16
C SER A 149 -7.46 12.75 5.45
N ALA A 150 -7.73 13.81 4.68
CA ALA A 150 -6.68 14.64 4.10
C ALA A 150 -5.71 15.20 5.14
N GLU A 151 -6.18 15.53 6.36
CA GLU A 151 -5.32 15.97 7.46
C GLU A 151 -4.34 14.86 7.89
N TYR A 152 -4.82 13.63 8.05
CA TYR A 152 -3.98 12.51 8.42
C TYR A 152 -2.99 12.16 7.31
N ALA A 153 -3.44 12.17 6.05
CA ALA A 153 -2.58 11.93 4.88
C ALA A 153 -1.51 13.01 4.69
N ARG A 154 -1.73 14.25 5.15
CA ARG A 154 -0.68 15.30 5.17
C ARG A 154 0.43 15.00 6.15
N LYS A 155 0.12 14.33 7.26
CA LYS A 155 1.11 13.92 8.27
C LYS A 155 1.79 12.61 7.91
N TYR A 156 1.03 11.66 7.39
CA TYR A 156 1.46 10.28 7.14
C TYR A 156 1.16 9.80 5.71
N PRO A 157 1.65 10.48 4.66
CA PRO A 157 1.39 10.08 3.29
C PRO A 157 1.96 8.72 2.91
N ILE A 158 2.90 8.17 3.69
CA ILE A 158 3.48 6.85 3.44
C ILE A 158 2.40 5.74 3.38
N PHE A 159 1.29 5.91 4.09
CA PHE A 159 0.16 4.98 4.04
C PHE A 159 -0.63 5.02 2.73
N THR A 160 -0.37 5.97 1.83
CA THR A 160 -0.99 6.01 0.49
C THR A 160 -0.27 5.12 -0.52
N VAL A 161 0.94 4.64 -0.20
CA VAL A 161 1.75 3.78 -1.09
C VAL A 161 0.99 2.49 -1.37
N ALA A 162 0.82 2.12 -2.64
CA ALA A 162 0.03 0.96 -3.06
C ALA A 162 -1.48 1.00 -2.70
N SER A 163 -2.04 2.18 -2.44
CA SER A 163 -3.50 2.38 -2.28
C SER A 163 -4.32 2.05 -3.54
N GLY A 164 -3.73 2.20 -4.73
CA GLY A 164 -4.37 1.79 -5.98
C GLY A 164 -4.74 0.30 -6.00
N PRO A 165 -3.77 -0.62 -5.90
CA PRO A 165 -4.05 -2.05 -5.85
C PRO A 165 -5.07 -2.44 -4.76
N THR A 166 -4.99 -1.86 -3.56
CA THR A 166 -5.94 -2.17 -2.48
C THR A 166 -7.37 -1.74 -2.81
N ASN A 167 -7.53 -0.59 -3.46
CA ASN A 167 -8.82 -0.18 -3.99
C ASN A 167 -9.35 -1.19 -5.02
N SER A 168 -8.53 -1.65 -5.96
CA SER A 168 -8.97 -2.66 -6.93
C SER A 168 -9.40 -3.98 -6.28
N ILE A 169 -8.69 -4.42 -5.23
CA ILE A 169 -9.05 -5.58 -4.41
C ILE A 169 -10.40 -5.37 -3.71
N ARG A 170 -10.60 -4.21 -3.08
CA ARG A 170 -11.88 -3.84 -2.43
C ARG A 170 -13.03 -3.76 -3.42
N GLY A 171 -12.81 -3.17 -4.59
CA GLY A 171 -13.80 -3.08 -5.64
C GLY A 171 -14.16 -4.44 -6.23
N ALA A 172 -13.18 -5.33 -6.41
CA ALA A 172 -13.40 -6.71 -6.84
C ALA A 172 -14.30 -7.47 -5.85
N ALA A 173 -14.04 -7.32 -4.55
CA ALA A 173 -14.87 -7.88 -3.48
C ALA A 173 -16.32 -7.36 -3.58
N PHE A 174 -16.48 -6.03 -3.66
CA PHE A 174 -17.78 -5.39 -3.77
C PHE A 174 -18.57 -5.84 -5.02
N LEU A 175 -17.91 -5.88 -6.18
CA LEU A 175 -18.55 -6.22 -7.46
C LEU A 175 -18.99 -7.68 -7.57
N THR A 176 -18.39 -8.58 -6.79
CA THR A 176 -18.61 -10.03 -6.92
C THR A 176 -19.19 -10.69 -5.67
N GLY A 177 -19.22 -9.97 -4.55
CA GLY A 177 -19.57 -10.52 -3.23
C GLY A 177 -18.55 -11.53 -2.69
N MET A 178 -17.37 -11.67 -3.33
CA MET A 178 -16.32 -12.55 -2.87
C MET A 178 -15.66 -11.96 -1.62
N SER A 179 -15.48 -12.76 -0.57
CA SER A 179 -14.76 -12.37 0.66
C SER A 179 -13.34 -12.89 0.69
N ASP A 180 -13.05 -14.03 0.06
CA ASP A 180 -11.76 -14.71 0.11
C ASP A 180 -11.40 -15.25 -1.27
N GLY A 181 -10.22 -14.92 -1.78
CA GLY A 181 -9.79 -15.30 -3.13
C GLY A 181 -8.65 -14.46 -3.68
N ILE A 182 -8.25 -14.73 -4.91
CA ILE A 182 -7.22 -13.97 -5.63
C ILE A 182 -7.89 -12.83 -6.39
N VAL A 183 -7.28 -11.66 -6.40
CA VAL A 183 -7.68 -10.55 -7.27
C VAL A 183 -6.53 -10.24 -8.20
N VAL A 184 -6.85 -10.15 -9.50
CA VAL A 184 -5.91 -9.77 -10.55
C VAL A 184 -6.39 -8.48 -11.17
N ASP A 185 -5.64 -7.41 -10.98
CA ASP A 185 -5.87 -6.12 -11.61
C ASP A 185 -4.88 -5.93 -12.77
N ILE A 186 -5.38 -6.04 -13.99
CA ILE A 186 -4.57 -5.83 -15.20
C ILE A 186 -4.80 -4.39 -15.68
N GLY A 187 -3.77 -3.57 -15.54
CA GLY A 187 -3.74 -2.19 -16.01
C GLY A 187 -3.16 -2.04 -17.42
N GLY A 188 -2.82 -0.81 -17.79
CA GLY A 188 -2.16 -0.50 -19.06
C GLY A 188 -0.68 -0.91 -19.10
N THR A 189 0.01 -0.99 -17.97
CA THR A 189 1.46 -1.28 -17.91
C THR A 189 1.79 -2.57 -17.17
N THR A 190 0.97 -2.90 -16.16
CA THR A 190 1.31 -3.85 -15.12
C THR A 190 0.09 -4.71 -14.81
N THR A 191 0.35 -5.98 -14.48
CA THR A 191 -0.61 -6.85 -13.81
C THR A 191 -0.25 -6.90 -12.33
N LEU A 192 -1.23 -6.66 -11.47
CA LEU A 192 -1.10 -6.77 -10.02
C LEU A 192 -1.94 -7.95 -9.55
N VAL A 193 -1.31 -8.87 -8.81
CA VAL A 193 -1.98 -10.01 -8.19
C VAL A 193 -1.90 -9.86 -6.68
N GLY A 194 -3.05 -9.84 -6.03
CA GLY A 194 -3.17 -9.79 -4.58
C GLY A 194 -4.17 -10.82 -4.06
N VAL A 195 -4.24 -10.96 -2.74
CA VAL A 195 -5.19 -11.87 -2.08
C VAL A 195 -6.18 -11.05 -1.26
N LEU A 196 -7.44 -11.42 -1.37
CA LEU A 196 -8.55 -10.94 -0.57
C LEU A 196 -8.77 -11.92 0.59
N VAL A 197 -8.87 -11.41 1.81
CA VAL A 197 -9.21 -12.16 3.02
C VAL A 197 -10.27 -11.40 3.78
N LYS A 198 -11.42 -12.03 4.04
CA LYS A 198 -12.58 -11.39 4.71
C LYS A 198 -12.96 -10.03 4.12
N GLY A 199 -12.85 -9.88 2.79
CA GLY A 199 -13.17 -8.65 2.07
C GLY A 199 -12.08 -7.58 2.11
N PHE A 200 -10.95 -7.78 2.79
CA PHE A 200 -9.82 -6.84 2.82
C PHE A 200 -8.59 -7.41 2.09
N PRO A 201 -7.69 -6.54 1.58
CA PRO A 201 -6.40 -7.00 1.09
C PRO A 201 -5.63 -7.75 2.18
N ARG A 202 -5.04 -8.90 1.83
CA ARG A 202 -4.12 -9.62 2.70
C ARG A 202 -2.90 -8.74 2.96
N GLU A 203 -2.60 -8.48 4.22
CA GLU A 203 -1.36 -7.80 4.61
C GLU A 203 -0.14 -8.72 4.40
N SER A 204 0.97 -8.15 3.97
CA SER A 204 2.25 -8.86 3.89
C SER A 204 2.71 -9.29 5.29
N SER A 205 3.10 -10.57 5.43
CA SER A 205 3.68 -11.10 6.66
C SER A 205 5.18 -10.80 6.79
N ILE A 206 5.81 -10.34 5.72
CA ILE A 206 7.22 -9.94 5.68
C ILE A 206 7.34 -8.43 5.51
N ALA A 207 8.48 -7.89 5.97
CA ALA A 207 8.85 -6.52 5.72
C ALA A 207 8.91 -6.25 4.21
N VAL A 208 8.28 -5.16 3.77
CA VAL A 208 8.24 -4.77 2.35
C VAL A 208 9.33 -3.75 2.09
N GLU A 209 9.98 -3.87 0.93
CA GLU A 209 11.00 -2.93 0.49
C GLU A 209 10.40 -1.85 -0.41
N ILE A 210 10.71 -0.58 -0.12
CA ILE A 210 10.35 0.57 -0.94
C ILE A 210 11.65 1.24 -1.37
N GLY A 211 11.96 1.17 -2.66
CA GLY A 211 13.22 1.71 -3.20
C GLY A 211 14.47 1.09 -2.54
N GLY A 212 14.41 -0.19 -2.16
CA GLY A 212 15.50 -0.88 -1.44
C GLY A 212 15.57 -0.58 0.06
N VAL A 213 14.61 0.17 0.62
CA VAL A 213 14.50 0.43 2.06
C VAL A 213 13.46 -0.49 2.67
N ARG A 214 13.86 -1.26 3.70
CA ARG A 214 13.00 -2.23 4.38
C ARG A 214 12.06 -1.56 5.37
N THR A 215 10.76 -1.85 5.31
CA THR A 215 9.71 -1.18 6.10
C THR A 215 8.79 -2.17 6.83
N ASN A 216 8.12 -1.72 7.90
CA ASN A 216 7.25 -2.59 8.74
C ASN A 216 5.85 -2.02 9.00
N PHE A 217 5.43 -1.04 8.20
CA PHE A 217 4.03 -0.61 8.19
C PHE A 217 3.21 -1.49 7.26
N ARG A 218 1.89 -1.42 7.44
CA ARG A 218 0.92 -2.28 6.73
C ARG A 218 1.10 -2.09 5.24
N MET A 219 1.38 -3.16 4.51
CA MET A 219 1.45 -3.14 3.05
C MET A 219 0.68 -4.34 2.52
N PRO A 220 -0.06 -4.17 1.41
CA PRO A 220 -0.75 -5.30 0.82
C PRO A 220 0.27 -6.26 0.23
N ASP A 221 0.02 -7.56 0.39
CA ASP A 221 0.81 -8.59 -0.25
C ASP A 221 0.44 -8.65 -1.74
N LEU A 222 1.38 -8.25 -2.59
CA LEU A 222 1.17 -8.05 -4.02
C LEU A 222 2.34 -8.62 -4.84
N ILE A 223 2.00 -9.30 -5.92
CA ILE A 223 2.94 -9.59 -7.02
C ILE A 223 2.63 -8.66 -8.18
N ALA A 224 3.63 -7.86 -8.58
CA ALA A 224 3.56 -7.00 -9.74
C ALA A 224 4.36 -7.60 -10.91
N THR A 225 3.71 -7.77 -12.06
CA THR A 225 4.35 -8.29 -13.28
C THR A 225 4.18 -7.28 -14.41
N GLY A 226 5.25 -7.04 -15.18
CA GLY A 226 5.29 -6.12 -16.32
C GLY A 226 4.53 -6.62 -17.56
N CYS A 227 3.24 -6.92 -17.40
CA CYS A 227 2.36 -7.40 -18.46
C CYS A 227 0.98 -6.74 -18.29
N GLY A 228 0.82 -5.53 -18.82
CA GLY A 228 -0.47 -4.83 -18.93
C GLY A 228 -0.85 -4.62 -20.39
N GLY A 229 -1.93 -3.90 -20.68
CA GLY A 229 -2.48 -3.73 -22.04
C GLY A 229 -1.55 -3.06 -23.07
N GLY A 230 -0.67 -2.17 -22.62
CA GLY A 230 0.31 -1.47 -23.45
C GLY A 230 1.70 -2.09 -23.42
N THR A 231 1.89 -3.25 -22.79
CA THR A 231 3.17 -3.97 -22.83
C THR A 231 3.54 -4.28 -24.27
N VAL A 232 4.76 -3.91 -24.67
CA VAL A 232 5.27 -4.11 -26.02
C VAL A 232 5.52 -5.60 -26.25
N VAL A 233 5.10 -6.11 -27.40
CA VAL A 233 5.30 -7.50 -27.81
C VAL A 233 6.27 -7.54 -28.97
N LYS A 234 7.35 -8.31 -28.85
CA LYS A 234 8.36 -8.47 -29.90
C LYS A 234 8.51 -9.92 -30.28
N SER A 235 9.05 -10.17 -31.47
CA SER A 235 9.51 -11.49 -31.90
C SER A 235 10.97 -11.38 -32.31
N HIS A 236 11.82 -12.20 -31.69
CA HIS A 236 13.24 -12.32 -32.03
C HIS A 236 13.57 -13.79 -32.26
N ASN A 237 14.02 -14.14 -33.47
CA ASN A 237 14.38 -15.52 -33.85
C ASN A 237 13.27 -16.57 -33.60
N GLY A 238 12.00 -16.18 -33.64
CA GLY A 238 10.86 -17.07 -33.37
C GLY A 238 10.46 -17.15 -31.89
N GLU A 239 11.17 -16.48 -30.99
CA GLU A 239 10.77 -16.31 -29.59
C GLU A 239 9.97 -15.01 -29.41
N VAL A 240 8.79 -15.14 -28.79
CA VAL A 240 7.95 -13.99 -28.44
C VAL A 240 8.40 -13.39 -27.12
N GLU A 241 8.67 -12.09 -27.05
CA GLU A 241 9.01 -11.40 -25.80
C GLU A 241 7.91 -10.42 -25.40
N LEU A 242 7.58 -10.40 -24.11
CA LEU A 242 6.62 -9.46 -23.51
C LEU A 242 7.38 -8.47 -22.64
N GLY A 243 7.38 -7.19 -23.02
CA GLY A 243 8.01 -6.12 -22.25
C GLY A 243 9.53 -6.25 -22.15
N PRO A 244 10.16 -5.62 -21.14
CA PRO A 244 9.54 -4.86 -20.05
C PRO A 244 8.98 -3.50 -20.48
N GLN A 245 9.27 -3.05 -21.71
CA GLN A 245 8.77 -1.76 -22.20
C GLN A 245 7.24 -1.77 -22.35
N SER A 246 6.61 -0.64 -22.03
CA SER A 246 5.18 -0.41 -22.22
C SER A 246 4.95 0.98 -22.80
N VAL A 247 3.97 1.10 -23.70
CA VAL A 247 3.51 2.39 -24.20
C VAL A 247 2.54 3.08 -23.23
N GLY A 248 2.02 2.36 -22.21
CA GLY A 248 1.20 2.92 -21.13
C GLY A 248 0.05 3.79 -21.63
N TYR A 249 0.04 5.06 -21.21
CA TYR A 249 -1.00 6.02 -21.60
C TYR A 249 -1.00 6.35 -23.11
N LEU A 250 0.11 6.08 -23.83
CA LEU A 250 0.23 6.28 -25.28
C LEU A 250 -0.32 5.10 -26.09
N LEU A 251 -0.99 4.13 -25.46
CA LEU A 251 -1.55 2.97 -26.15
C LEU A 251 -2.42 3.37 -27.35
N THR A 252 -3.28 4.38 -27.19
CA THR A 252 -4.18 4.85 -28.26
C THR A 252 -3.49 5.67 -29.36
N GLU A 253 -2.19 5.89 -29.25
CA GLU A 253 -1.36 6.59 -30.25
C GLU A 253 -0.34 5.65 -30.90
N LYS A 254 0.22 4.72 -30.12
CA LYS A 254 1.33 3.84 -30.52
C LYS A 254 0.89 2.42 -30.87
N GLY A 255 -0.24 1.95 -30.35
CA GLY A 255 -0.76 0.62 -30.66
C GLY A 255 -1.17 0.48 -32.12
N LEU A 256 -0.96 -0.70 -32.71
CA LEU A 256 -1.28 -0.95 -34.12
C LEU A 256 -2.78 -0.80 -34.42
N ALA A 257 -3.64 -1.24 -33.51
CA ALA A 257 -5.09 -1.09 -33.65
C ALA A 257 -5.52 0.39 -33.75
N TRP A 258 -4.70 1.34 -33.25
CA TRP A 258 -4.94 2.79 -33.36
C TRP A 258 -4.16 3.46 -34.50
N GLY A 259 -3.45 2.70 -35.34
CA GLY A 259 -2.67 3.22 -36.45
C GLY A 259 -1.24 3.65 -36.06
N GLY A 260 -0.77 3.25 -34.88
CA GLY A 260 0.62 3.41 -34.47
C GLY A 260 1.54 2.36 -35.10
N ASP A 261 2.75 2.22 -34.53
CA ASP A 261 3.85 1.41 -35.04
C ASP A 261 4.32 0.31 -34.07
N THR A 262 3.64 0.15 -32.94
CA THR A 262 4.07 -0.72 -31.85
C THR A 262 3.03 -1.80 -31.58
N VAL A 263 3.44 -3.07 -31.64
CA VAL A 263 2.59 -4.21 -31.24
C VAL A 263 2.51 -4.26 -29.72
N THR A 264 1.30 -4.30 -29.19
CA THR A 264 1.02 -4.39 -27.74
C THR A 264 0.24 -5.65 -27.39
N THR A 265 0.19 -6.03 -26.12
CA THR A 265 -0.65 -7.14 -25.64
C THR A 265 -2.13 -6.90 -25.91
N THR A 266 -2.60 -5.65 -25.93
CA THR A 266 -3.96 -5.31 -26.37
C THR A 266 -4.15 -5.64 -27.85
N ASP A 267 -3.18 -5.31 -28.72
CA ASP A 267 -3.22 -5.70 -30.13
C ASP A 267 -3.25 -7.23 -30.28
N ILE A 268 -2.48 -7.98 -29.49
CA ILE A 268 -2.52 -9.45 -29.47
C ILE A 268 -3.92 -9.96 -29.11
N ALA A 269 -4.55 -9.42 -28.06
CA ALA A 269 -5.87 -9.85 -27.63
C ALA A 269 -6.97 -9.53 -28.67
N LEU A 270 -6.86 -8.39 -29.35
CA LEU A 270 -7.74 -7.99 -30.45
C LEU A 270 -7.53 -8.89 -31.69
N ALA A 271 -6.27 -9.14 -32.07
CA ALA A 271 -5.91 -10.00 -33.20
C ALA A 271 -6.37 -11.46 -33.01
N ALA A 272 -6.28 -11.96 -31.78
CA ALA A 272 -6.78 -13.29 -31.41
C ALA A 272 -8.32 -13.39 -31.39
N GLY A 273 -9.04 -12.28 -31.54
CA GLY A 273 -10.49 -12.26 -31.74
C GLY A 273 -11.35 -12.48 -30.49
N TYR A 274 -10.76 -12.54 -29.29
CA TYR A 274 -11.50 -12.71 -28.03
C TYR A 274 -11.71 -11.41 -27.24
N ALA A 275 -11.06 -10.32 -27.64
CA ALA A 275 -11.20 -9.01 -27.03
C ALA A 275 -11.91 -8.00 -27.94
N LYS A 276 -12.54 -7.01 -27.32
CA LYS A 276 -13.16 -5.88 -27.99
C LYS A 276 -12.94 -4.62 -27.15
N ILE A 277 -12.67 -3.50 -27.81
CA ILE A 277 -12.55 -2.18 -27.18
C ILE A 277 -13.56 -1.24 -27.82
N GLU A 278 -14.27 -0.49 -26.97
CA GLU A 278 -15.27 0.50 -27.40
C GLU A 278 -14.60 1.88 -27.57
N ASP A 279 -13.67 1.96 -28.52
CA ASP A 279 -13.04 3.22 -28.95
C ASP A 279 -13.24 3.35 -30.48
N PRO A 280 -13.91 4.40 -30.97
CA PRO A 280 -14.10 4.63 -32.41
C PRO A 280 -12.80 4.69 -33.24
N ARG A 281 -11.65 4.93 -32.60
CA ARG A 281 -10.33 5.01 -33.24
C ARG A 281 -9.65 3.64 -33.36
N CYS A 282 -10.10 2.66 -32.57
CA CYS A 282 -9.59 1.30 -32.55
C CYS A 282 -10.15 0.51 -33.73
N ASP A 283 -9.27 -0.01 -34.57
CA ASP A 283 -9.60 -0.76 -35.77
C ASP A 283 -8.80 -2.05 -35.84
N ALA A 284 -9.45 -3.17 -35.50
CA ALA A 284 -8.84 -4.49 -35.49
C ALA A 284 -8.44 -4.98 -36.90
N SER A 285 -8.97 -4.39 -37.98
CA SER A 285 -8.57 -4.77 -39.34
C SER A 285 -7.10 -4.45 -39.64
N ARG A 286 -6.51 -3.52 -38.89
CA ARG A 286 -5.08 -3.17 -38.96
C ARG A 286 -4.15 -4.28 -38.44
N LEU A 287 -4.71 -5.29 -37.78
CA LEU A 287 -3.97 -6.37 -37.15
C LEU A 287 -3.85 -7.61 -38.05
N GLY A 288 -4.44 -7.58 -39.25
CA GLY A 288 -4.50 -8.74 -40.16
C GLY A 288 -3.16 -9.23 -40.68
N ASP A 289 -2.11 -8.41 -40.62
CA ASP A 289 -0.75 -8.78 -41.03
C ASP A 289 0.04 -9.49 -39.91
N LEU A 290 -0.51 -9.60 -38.70
CA LEU A 290 0.12 -10.34 -37.61
C LEU A 290 0.02 -11.85 -37.86
N ASP A 291 1.16 -12.54 -37.77
CA ASP A 291 1.23 -13.99 -37.90
C ASP A 291 0.43 -14.71 -36.79
N GLU A 292 -0.37 -15.70 -37.18
CA GLU A 292 -1.28 -16.41 -36.26
C GLU A 292 -0.51 -17.18 -35.17
N VAL A 293 0.65 -17.75 -35.49
CA VAL A 293 1.49 -18.48 -34.53
C VAL A 293 2.09 -17.51 -33.53
N PHE A 294 2.55 -16.35 -33.98
CA PHE A 294 3.02 -15.27 -33.12
C PHE A 294 1.92 -14.80 -32.15
N VAL A 295 0.70 -14.55 -32.64
CA VAL A 295 -0.43 -14.14 -31.80
C VAL A 295 -0.77 -15.22 -30.77
N ALA A 296 -0.91 -16.48 -31.18
CA ALA A 296 -1.21 -17.58 -30.26
C ALA A 296 -0.13 -17.76 -29.18
N THR A 297 1.15 -17.70 -29.58
CA THR A 297 2.29 -17.82 -28.65
C THR A 297 2.32 -16.66 -27.65
N ALA A 298 2.00 -15.44 -28.10
CA ALA A 298 1.92 -14.28 -27.22
C ALA A 298 0.78 -14.43 -26.19
N VAL A 299 -0.38 -14.95 -26.59
CA VAL A 299 -1.50 -15.24 -25.67
C VAL A 299 -1.08 -16.26 -24.61
N ASP A 300 -0.42 -17.35 -25.01
CA ASP A 300 0.04 -18.36 -24.06
C ASP A 300 1.09 -17.80 -23.09
N LYS A 301 1.98 -16.89 -23.53
CA LYS A 301 2.92 -16.19 -22.62
C LYS A 301 2.21 -15.25 -21.64
N ILE A 302 1.15 -14.56 -22.05
CA ILE A 302 0.34 -13.73 -21.15
C ILE A 302 -0.28 -14.60 -20.05
N ILE A 303 -0.85 -15.76 -20.42
CA ILE A 303 -1.44 -16.71 -19.46
C ILE A 303 -0.37 -17.30 -18.55
N MET A 304 0.79 -17.69 -19.08
CA MET A 304 1.90 -18.21 -18.28
C MET A 304 2.39 -17.20 -17.23
N ASN A 305 2.57 -15.93 -17.61
CA ASN A 305 2.95 -14.87 -16.66
C ASN A 305 1.90 -14.69 -15.55
N LEU A 306 0.62 -14.85 -15.87
CA LEU A 306 -0.46 -14.83 -14.90
C LEU A 306 -0.40 -16.05 -13.96
N GLU A 307 -0.26 -17.26 -14.50
CA GLU A 307 -0.12 -18.50 -13.71
C GLU A 307 1.05 -18.43 -12.74
N GLU A 308 2.21 -17.94 -13.18
CA GLU A 308 3.38 -17.75 -12.32
C GLU A 308 3.13 -16.74 -11.20
N SER A 309 2.39 -15.66 -11.48
CA SER A 309 2.06 -14.65 -10.46
C SER A 309 1.05 -15.20 -9.44
N ILE A 310 0.08 -16.00 -9.90
CA ILE A 310 -0.87 -16.72 -9.06
C ILE A 310 -0.15 -17.73 -8.15
N ASP A 311 0.80 -18.48 -8.69
CA ASP A 311 1.55 -19.47 -7.91
C ASP A 311 2.39 -18.79 -6.81
N LYS A 312 3.10 -17.70 -7.15
CA LYS A 312 3.93 -16.94 -6.21
C LYS A 312 3.16 -16.33 -5.04
N ILE A 313 1.94 -15.84 -5.27
CA ILE A 313 1.15 -15.19 -4.21
C ILE A 313 0.44 -16.20 -3.31
N LYS A 314 0.24 -17.45 -3.76
CA LYS A 314 -0.47 -18.45 -2.96
C LYS A 314 0.42 -18.98 -1.84
N THR A 315 -0.20 -19.21 -0.69
CA THR A 315 0.47 -19.80 0.49
C THR A 315 0.34 -21.32 0.55
N ASP A 316 -0.57 -21.88 -0.25
CA ASP A 316 -0.81 -23.32 -0.35
C ASP A 316 -1.19 -23.67 -1.80
N PRO A 317 -0.97 -24.91 -2.25
CA PRO A 317 -1.18 -25.28 -3.66
C PRO A 317 -2.66 -25.38 -4.06
N SER A 318 -3.61 -25.36 -3.12
CA SER A 318 -5.04 -25.60 -3.41
C SER A 318 -5.61 -24.53 -4.36
N PRO A 319 -6.47 -24.90 -5.32
CA PRO A 319 -7.10 -23.92 -6.21
C PRO A 319 -7.96 -22.90 -5.44
N MET A 320 -7.80 -21.60 -5.75
CA MET A 320 -8.56 -20.51 -5.14
C MET A 320 -9.47 -19.80 -6.16
N PRO A 321 -10.63 -19.25 -5.76
CA PRO A 321 -11.42 -18.42 -6.67
C PRO A 321 -10.65 -17.15 -7.02
N LEU A 322 -10.83 -16.64 -8.22
CA LEU A 322 -10.13 -15.48 -8.76
C LEU A 322 -11.13 -14.45 -9.30
N VAL A 323 -10.88 -13.18 -9.02
CA VAL A 323 -11.60 -12.06 -9.66
C VAL A 323 -10.64 -11.28 -10.54
N LEU A 324 -11.02 -11.12 -11.81
CA LEU A 324 -10.24 -10.40 -12.82
C LEU A 324 -10.84 -8.99 -13.01
N VAL A 325 -10.03 -7.97 -12.74
CA VAL A 325 -10.39 -6.55 -12.83
C VAL A 325 -9.34 -5.72 -13.59
N GLY A 326 -9.60 -4.43 -13.73
CA GLY A 326 -8.75 -3.51 -14.48
C GLY A 326 -9.07 -3.48 -15.97
N GLY A 327 -8.77 -2.37 -16.65
CA GLY A 327 -9.09 -2.22 -18.08
C GLY A 327 -8.46 -3.30 -18.97
N GLY A 328 -7.30 -3.84 -18.58
CA GLY A 328 -6.62 -4.95 -19.23
C GLY A 328 -7.15 -6.34 -18.85
N GLY A 329 -8.19 -6.46 -18.03
CA GLY A 329 -8.85 -7.75 -17.74
C GLY A 329 -9.41 -8.45 -18.98
N LEU A 330 -9.43 -7.79 -20.14
CA LEU A 330 -9.70 -8.37 -21.45
C LEU A 330 -8.57 -9.23 -22.01
N LEU A 331 -7.34 -9.13 -21.48
CA LEU A 331 -6.17 -9.87 -21.97
C LEU A 331 -6.25 -11.38 -21.68
N ILE A 332 -7.11 -11.79 -20.73
CA ILE A 332 -7.30 -13.19 -20.40
C ILE A 332 -8.58 -13.69 -21.09
N PRO A 333 -8.47 -14.61 -22.06
CA PRO A 333 -9.63 -15.11 -22.81
C PRO A 333 -10.54 -15.96 -21.92
N GLN A 334 -11.85 -15.69 -21.97
CA GLN A 334 -12.85 -16.44 -21.20
C GLN A 334 -12.85 -17.94 -21.53
N SER A 335 -12.53 -18.31 -22.78
CA SER A 335 -12.42 -19.71 -23.20
C SER A 335 -11.32 -20.49 -22.47
N ARG A 336 -10.35 -19.80 -21.84
CA ARG A 336 -9.25 -20.41 -21.10
C ARG A 336 -9.43 -20.35 -19.59
N TYR A 337 -10.55 -19.80 -19.08
CA TYR A 337 -10.75 -19.65 -17.62
C TYR A 337 -10.71 -20.99 -16.88
N GLY A 338 -11.20 -22.07 -17.50
CA GLY A 338 -11.17 -23.42 -16.91
C GLY A 338 -9.80 -24.09 -16.92
N ASP A 339 -8.83 -23.57 -17.68
CA ASP A 339 -7.49 -24.17 -17.85
C ASP A 339 -6.41 -23.45 -17.05
N ILE A 340 -6.72 -22.29 -16.45
CA ILE A 340 -5.73 -21.53 -15.68
C ILE A 340 -5.36 -22.31 -14.43
N LYS A 341 -4.07 -22.57 -14.26
CA LYS A 341 -3.59 -23.33 -13.10
C LYS A 341 -3.72 -22.55 -11.81
N GLY A 342 -3.97 -23.29 -10.72
CA GLY A 342 -3.99 -22.74 -9.37
C GLY A 342 -5.27 -21.99 -9.00
N VAL A 343 -6.27 -21.91 -9.88
CA VAL A 343 -7.57 -21.27 -9.63
C VAL A 343 -8.74 -22.23 -9.76
N SER A 344 -9.80 -22.02 -8.97
CA SER A 344 -11.00 -22.87 -8.97
C SER A 344 -12.14 -22.32 -9.82
N ASP A 345 -12.23 -20.99 -9.93
CA ASP A 345 -13.24 -20.24 -10.68
C ASP A 345 -12.67 -18.85 -11.02
N ILE A 346 -13.01 -18.30 -12.18
CA ILE A 346 -12.62 -16.94 -12.58
C ILE A 346 -13.87 -16.11 -12.82
N ARG A 347 -13.98 -14.99 -12.09
CA ARG A 347 -15.08 -14.03 -12.22
C ARG A 347 -14.56 -12.72 -12.79
N ARG A 348 -15.11 -12.29 -13.92
CA ARG A 348 -14.91 -10.93 -14.45
C ARG A 348 -16.24 -10.18 -14.41
N PRO A 349 -16.49 -9.32 -13.41
CA PRO A 349 -17.76 -8.59 -13.29
C PRO A 349 -17.95 -7.62 -14.45
N SER A 350 -19.18 -7.19 -14.76
CA SER A 350 -19.44 -6.28 -15.89
C SER A 350 -18.71 -4.93 -15.78
N SER A 351 -18.51 -4.44 -14.55
CA SER A 351 -17.84 -3.17 -14.26
C SER A 351 -16.37 -3.34 -13.86
N TYR A 352 -15.73 -4.44 -14.28
CA TYR A 352 -14.35 -4.81 -13.90
C TYR A 352 -13.32 -3.70 -14.13
N GLN A 353 -13.49 -2.88 -15.16
CA GLN A 353 -12.61 -1.74 -15.48
C GLN A 353 -12.68 -0.58 -14.46
N TYR A 354 -13.73 -0.53 -13.64
CA TYR A 354 -13.94 0.51 -12.64
C TYR A 354 -13.71 0.02 -11.21
N ALA A 355 -13.21 -1.21 -11.01
CA ALA A 355 -13.03 -1.79 -9.69
C ALA A 355 -12.22 -0.88 -8.75
N ASN A 356 -11.15 -0.24 -9.25
CA ASN A 356 -10.36 0.70 -8.47
C ASN A 356 -11.21 1.86 -7.91
N ALA A 357 -11.91 2.59 -8.77
CA ALA A 357 -12.74 3.72 -8.36
C ALA A 357 -13.88 3.30 -7.43
N ILE A 358 -14.50 2.15 -7.70
CA ILE A 358 -15.55 1.57 -6.85
C ILE A 358 -14.99 1.24 -5.47
N GLY A 359 -13.82 0.59 -5.41
CA GLY A 359 -13.17 0.24 -4.16
C GLY A 359 -12.82 1.45 -3.30
N ALA A 360 -12.34 2.53 -3.92
CA ALA A 360 -12.10 3.80 -3.23
C ALA A 360 -13.41 4.41 -2.69
N ALA A 361 -14.48 4.36 -3.48
CA ALA A 361 -15.77 4.95 -3.12
C ALA A 361 -16.52 4.20 -1.99
N ILE A 362 -16.29 2.88 -1.86
CA ILE A 362 -16.91 2.04 -0.82
C ILE A 362 -15.98 1.77 0.37
N ALA A 363 -14.77 2.32 0.35
CA ALA A 363 -13.79 2.08 1.40
C ALA A 363 -14.28 2.66 2.74
N GLN A 364 -13.99 1.91 3.80
CA GLN A 364 -14.35 2.24 5.18
C GLN A 364 -13.20 2.96 5.85
N VAL A 365 -13.44 3.62 6.99
CA VAL A 365 -12.36 4.15 7.83
C VAL A 365 -11.96 3.09 8.84
N SER A 366 -10.68 3.06 9.21
CA SER A 366 -10.14 2.11 10.18
C SER A 366 -9.51 2.76 11.40
N GLY A 367 -9.46 1.99 12.47
CA GLY A 367 -8.70 2.27 13.68
C GLY A 367 -7.99 1.00 14.12
N GLN A 368 -6.72 1.12 14.48
CA GLN A 368 -5.88 -0.05 14.78
C GLN A 368 -4.99 0.16 15.99
N ILE A 369 -4.72 -0.94 16.67
CA ILE A 369 -3.78 -1.08 17.78
C ILE A 369 -2.78 -2.19 17.45
N ASP A 370 -1.52 -1.99 17.81
CA ASP A 370 -0.45 -3.00 17.76
C ASP A 370 0.50 -2.71 18.94
N LYS A 371 0.36 -3.47 20.03
CA LYS A 371 1.08 -3.23 21.29
C LYS A 371 1.51 -4.54 21.95
N ILE A 372 2.62 -4.48 22.70
CA ILE A 372 2.99 -5.52 23.65
C ILE A 372 2.30 -5.27 24.98
N TYR A 373 1.78 -6.33 25.57
CA TYR A 373 1.17 -6.34 26.88
C TYR A 373 1.86 -7.41 27.74
N SER A 374 2.14 -7.09 29.00
CA SER A 374 2.50 -8.09 30.01
C SER A 374 1.23 -8.70 30.59
N LEU A 375 1.22 -10.02 30.76
CA LEU A 375 0.11 -10.77 31.37
C LEU A 375 0.32 -10.99 32.89
N ASP A 376 1.40 -10.47 33.47
CA ASP A 376 1.63 -10.59 34.92
C ASP A 376 0.61 -9.80 35.75
N ALA A 377 0.19 -8.64 35.23
CA ALA A 377 -0.69 -7.70 35.94
C ALA A 377 -2.17 -7.78 35.50
N THR A 378 -2.50 -8.56 34.47
CA THR A 378 -3.85 -8.62 33.89
C THR A 378 -4.11 -9.93 33.15
N SER A 379 -5.37 -10.23 32.81
CA SER A 379 -5.71 -11.42 32.03
C SER A 379 -5.65 -11.16 30.52
N ARG A 380 -5.40 -12.23 29.75
CA ARG A 380 -5.42 -12.23 28.28
C ARG A 380 -6.71 -11.63 27.72
N GLU A 381 -7.85 -12.02 28.29
CA GLU A 381 -9.17 -11.53 27.85
C GLU A 381 -9.30 -10.02 28.05
N ARG A 382 -8.83 -9.49 29.18
CA ARG A 382 -8.87 -8.04 29.44
C ARG A 382 -7.97 -7.26 28.49
N VAL A 383 -6.79 -7.80 28.14
CA VAL A 383 -5.90 -7.19 27.17
C VAL A 383 -6.58 -7.09 25.80
N ILE A 384 -7.16 -8.19 25.31
CA ILE A 384 -7.85 -8.22 24.01
C ILE A 384 -9.02 -7.24 24.00
N GLU A 385 -9.86 -7.22 25.05
CA GLU A 385 -10.98 -6.29 25.14
C GLU A 385 -10.53 -4.82 25.19
N THR A 386 -9.44 -4.52 25.89
CA THR A 386 -8.86 -3.17 25.91
C THR A 386 -8.34 -2.76 24.53
N ALA A 387 -7.65 -3.66 23.84
CA ALA A 387 -7.14 -3.42 22.48
C ALA A 387 -8.28 -3.20 21.48
N LYS A 388 -9.35 -4.02 21.54
CA LYS A 388 -10.57 -3.83 20.73
C LYS A 388 -11.20 -2.47 20.96
N LYS A 389 -11.45 -2.11 22.22
CA LYS A 389 -12.06 -0.82 22.56
C LYS A 389 -11.23 0.34 22.01
N SER A 390 -9.91 0.27 22.18
CA SER A 390 -8.99 1.30 21.68
C SER A 390 -8.98 1.38 20.15
N ALA A 391 -9.05 0.25 19.44
CA ALA A 391 -9.15 0.22 17.98
C ALA A 391 -10.47 0.83 17.48
N ILE A 392 -11.59 0.51 18.13
CA ILE A 392 -12.91 1.09 17.85
C ILE A 392 -12.91 2.62 18.07
N GLU A 393 -12.38 3.08 19.21
CA GLU A 393 -12.25 4.51 19.52
C GLU A 393 -11.41 5.25 18.48
N ARG A 394 -10.31 4.64 17.99
CA ARG A 394 -9.51 5.18 16.90
C ARG A 394 -10.28 5.26 15.59
N ALA A 395 -11.06 4.24 15.23
CA ALA A 395 -11.86 4.24 14.01
C ALA A 395 -12.91 5.36 14.04
N ILE A 396 -13.60 5.53 15.18
CA ILE A 396 -14.59 6.60 15.38
C ILE A 396 -13.91 7.98 15.29
N THR A 397 -12.75 8.15 15.92
CA THR A 397 -11.98 9.40 15.87
C THR A 397 -11.55 9.74 14.44
N ALA A 398 -11.23 8.73 13.63
CA ALA A 398 -10.88 8.89 12.23
C ALA A 398 -12.09 9.17 11.30
N GLY A 399 -13.33 9.10 11.82
CA GLY A 399 -14.56 9.45 11.09
C GLY A 399 -15.52 8.30 10.85
N ALA A 400 -15.31 7.12 11.44
CA ALA A 400 -16.23 6.00 11.32
C ALA A 400 -17.53 6.23 12.11
N ASN A 401 -18.67 5.85 11.52
CA ASN A 401 -19.97 5.85 12.17
C ASN A 401 -20.01 4.78 13.27
N PRO A 402 -20.18 5.16 14.56
CA PRO A 402 -20.14 4.22 15.69
C PRO A 402 -21.10 3.03 15.58
N SER A 403 -22.22 3.19 14.87
CA SER A 403 -23.21 2.11 14.69
C SER A 403 -22.80 1.04 13.67
N THR A 404 -21.77 1.31 12.87
CA THR A 404 -21.27 0.44 11.79
C THR A 404 -19.89 -0.15 12.10
N VAL A 405 -19.25 0.26 13.20
CA VAL A 405 -17.89 -0.17 13.51
C VAL A 405 -17.89 -1.64 13.93
N ASP A 406 -17.05 -2.45 13.28
CA ASP A 406 -16.83 -3.85 13.60
C ASP A 406 -15.32 -4.18 13.64
N VAL A 407 -14.96 -5.18 14.44
CA VAL A 407 -13.58 -5.67 14.56
C VAL A 407 -13.35 -6.75 13.52
N VAL A 408 -12.57 -6.43 12.49
CA VAL A 408 -12.33 -7.33 11.34
C VAL A 408 -11.09 -8.21 11.52
N GLU A 409 -10.16 -7.80 12.38
CA GLU A 409 -8.91 -8.49 12.61
C GLU A 409 -8.52 -8.44 14.08
N ILE A 410 -8.12 -9.61 14.59
CA ILE A 410 -7.51 -9.77 15.90
C ILE A 410 -6.38 -10.77 15.72
N GLU A 411 -5.16 -10.34 15.99
CA GLU A 411 -3.99 -11.20 16.00
C GLU A 411 -3.33 -11.10 17.37
N GLU A 412 -2.93 -12.26 17.90
CA GLU A 412 -2.22 -12.36 19.15
C GLU A 412 -1.01 -13.27 18.96
N ILE A 413 0.16 -12.73 19.26
CA ILE A 413 1.43 -13.43 19.14
C ILE A 413 2.06 -13.49 20.53
N ALA A 414 2.25 -14.71 21.04
CA ALA A 414 2.99 -14.93 22.27
C ALA A 414 4.47 -14.59 22.07
N LEU A 415 5.06 -13.87 23.01
CA LEU A 415 6.48 -13.50 23.01
C LEU A 415 7.19 -14.21 24.16
N PRO A 416 7.43 -15.53 24.06
CA PRO A 416 7.93 -16.34 25.17
C PRO A 416 9.36 -15.98 25.62
N TYR A 417 10.09 -15.23 24.78
CA TYR A 417 11.44 -14.74 25.09
C TYR A 417 11.44 -13.45 25.92
N LEU A 418 10.28 -12.81 26.12
CA LEU A 418 10.14 -11.66 27.00
C LEU A 418 9.60 -12.09 28.37
N PRO A 419 10.11 -11.50 29.47
CA PRO A 419 9.56 -11.75 30.80
C PRO A 419 8.07 -11.35 30.90
N GLY A 420 7.34 -12.05 31.77
CA GLY A 420 5.96 -11.71 32.14
C GLY A 420 4.87 -12.21 31.21
N ASN A 421 5.11 -13.35 30.54
CA ASN A 421 4.19 -13.96 29.57
C ASN A 421 3.68 -12.92 28.56
N ALA A 422 4.60 -12.12 28.01
CA ALA A 422 4.22 -11.01 27.15
C ALA A 422 3.52 -11.49 25.87
N VAL A 423 2.52 -10.73 25.45
CA VAL A 423 1.78 -10.96 24.21
C VAL A 423 1.76 -9.68 23.39
N ARG A 424 2.01 -9.80 22.10
CA ARG A 424 1.74 -8.74 21.13
C ARG A 424 0.30 -8.92 20.65
N VAL A 425 -0.53 -7.89 20.86
CA VAL A 425 -1.92 -7.89 20.42
C VAL A 425 -2.11 -6.81 19.38
N ARG A 426 -2.62 -7.24 18.22
CA ARG A 426 -3.00 -6.40 17.10
C ARG A 426 -4.51 -6.50 16.88
N VAL A 427 -5.18 -5.36 16.80
CA VAL A 427 -6.63 -5.30 16.56
C VAL A 427 -6.95 -4.22 15.56
N LYS A 428 -7.74 -4.55 14.53
CA LYS A 428 -8.25 -3.61 13.54
C LYS A 428 -9.77 -3.54 13.60
N ALA A 429 -10.28 -2.34 13.75
CA ALA A 429 -11.70 -2.02 13.62
C ALA A 429 -11.92 -1.17 12.37
N VAL A 430 -13.04 -1.39 11.69
CA VAL A 430 -13.44 -0.63 10.50
C VAL A 430 -14.90 -0.21 10.61
N GLY A 431 -15.27 0.92 10.02
CA GLY A 431 -16.66 1.33 9.92
C GLY A 431 -16.90 2.29 8.76
N ASP A 432 -18.16 2.45 8.37
CA ASP A 432 -18.56 3.32 7.29
C ASP A 432 -18.34 4.79 7.69
N LEU A 433 -18.05 5.65 6.72
CA LEU A 433 -17.94 7.08 6.96
C LEU A 433 -19.24 7.66 7.51
N ILE A 434 -19.13 8.61 8.44
CA ILE A 434 -20.25 9.51 8.77
C ILE A 434 -20.42 10.45 7.58
N LEU A 435 -21.44 10.19 6.75
CA LEU A 435 -21.79 11.01 5.58
C LEU A 435 -22.59 12.26 5.95
#